data_AF-A0A349FX16-F1
#
_entry.id   AF-A0A349FX16-F1
#
_cell.length_a   1.000
_cell.length_b   1.000
_cell.length_c   1.000
_cell.angle_alpha   90.00
_cell.angle_beta   90.00
_cell.angle_gamma   90.00
#
_symmetry.space_group_name_H-M   'P 1'
#
loop_
_entity.id
_entity.type
_entity.pdbx_description
1 polymer ?
#
loop_
_entity_poly.entity_id
_entity_poly.type
_entity_poly.pdbx_seq_one_letter_code
_entity_poly.pdbx_strand_id
1 'polypeptide(L)'
;MFKNKPLIVLFLITLLGGLLRFAFLGQAPISPNWDEVSHGYNAYSILTTGKDEWGISFPLIFRAFGDFKLPVYIYLTTIPVALFGLSTFAIRFISALAGTLAIPGIFLLTRALFPDKEIKFKKIILPLSLISSFILAFMPWHFFISRPALEANLALTFIIFGAYFLIKGLEKSQNFIPSAILLGLSLHTYNTARVFVPTLLLAFILVYWKRIKLTKAAIFSCILIGLFALVVAYQLFSGSGTARYSKLNIITESTAYTLGQKRTESQLPPLIAKLVFNRPLYFIETVIGNYFNYFSPTFFNQSWGAQSQFAIPGVNIVGLPVLILFLLGLLYFIRRPGEKSLQFVFAWLLLAPLAASLTVDPPQALRPNPMIPVIVLFAVLGVVLVMEKLSNGLKTLVSLVILFSILLNFSLYLNNYFVLYPKTYSESWQYGYQELYQYLNNQKDYHKFFITKRYGEPHIFYAFYNKLDPTVLQDTSRSKRFYQSEWYWTDKIDNYYFVNEFDIPITKIESLTLESGEVVPTKDSLLITTSGHVPVNANVLKTINFLDGSTAFIIA
;
A
#
# COMPACT_ATOMS: atom_id res chain seq x y z
N MET A 1 4.56 33.62 27.99
CA MET A 1 3.41 33.37 27.08
C MET A 1 3.87 33.45 25.63
N PHE A 2 4.21 32.43 24.84
CA PHE A 2 4.12 30.98 24.84
C PHE A 2 5.31 30.50 23.97
N LYS A 3 6.38 29.93 24.54
CA LYS A 3 7.47 29.30 23.75
C LYS A 3 6.97 28.06 22.96
N ASN A 4 5.76 27.58 23.26
CA ASN A 4 5.20 26.33 22.75
C ASN A 4 4.19 26.49 21.60
N LYS A 5 3.98 27.70 21.04
CA LYS A 5 2.96 27.92 19.98
C LYS A 5 3.09 26.94 18.80
N PRO A 6 4.29 26.65 18.26
CA PRO A 6 4.43 25.70 17.16
C PRO A 6 4.03 24.27 17.55
N LEU A 7 4.28 23.85 18.79
CA LEU A 7 3.92 22.51 19.26
C LEU A 7 2.41 22.35 19.43
N ILE A 8 1.72 23.39 19.91
CA ILE A 8 0.25 23.39 20.01
C ILE A 8 -0.37 23.29 18.60
N VAL A 9 0.11 24.08 17.64
CA VAL A 9 -0.39 24.02 16.25
C VAL A 9 -0.10 22.65 15.63
N LEU A 10 1.09 22.10 15.83
CA LEU A 10 1.41 20.74 15.38
C LEU A 10 0.44 19.71 15.98
N PHE A 11 0.21 19.77 17.29
CA PHE A 11 -0.74 18.88 17.97
C PHE A 11 -2.14 18.98 17.36
N LEU A 12 -2.64 20.19 17.09
CA LEU A 12 -3.96 20.38 16.45
C LEU A 12 -3.99 19.81 15.03
N ILE A 13 -2.94 20.02 14.22
CA ILE A 13 -2.85 19.44 12.86
C ILE A 13 -2.83 17.90 12.94
N THR A 14 -2.03 17.34 13.84
CA THR A 14 -1.94 15.87 14.04
C THR A 14 -3.26 15.30 14.56
N LEU A 15 -3.92 15.98 15.49
CA LEU A 15 -5.22 15.56 16.02
C LEU A 15 -6.29 15.58 14.92
N LEU A 16 -6.42 16.67 14.17
CA LEU A 16 -7.37 16.76 13.06
C LEU A 16 -7.08 15.72 11.97
N GLY A 17 -5.80 15.60 11.56
CA GLY A 17 -5.38 14.60 10.59
C GLY A 17 -5.59 13.16 11.07
N GLY A 18 -5.46 12.91 12.37
CA GLY A 18 -5.74 11.62 12.99
C GLY A 18 -7.24 11.32 13.06
N LEU A 19 -8.05 12.26 13.54
CA LEU A 19 -9.51 12.13 13.60
C LEU A 19 -10.09 11.80 12.22
N LEU A 20 -9.61 12.45 11.16
CA LEU A 20 -10.02 12.15 9.79
C LEU A 20 -9.64 10.74 9.34
N ARG A 21 -8.49 10.21 9.77
CA ARG A 21 -8.03 8.85 9.42
C ARG A 21 -8.80 7.77 10.18
N PHE A 22 -9.13 8.02 11.44
CA PHE A 22 -9.88 7.08 12.29
C PHE A 22 -11.40 7.15 12.09
N ALA A 23 -11.94 8.27 11.60
CA ALA A 23 -13.36 8.41 11.32
C ALA A 23 -13.83 7.32 10.34
N PHE A 24 -14.83 6.53 10.73
CA PHE A 24 -15.40 5.44 9.93
C PHE A 24 -14.37 4.40 9.44
N LEU A 25 -13.25 4.19 10.16
CA LEU A 25 -12.16 3.32 9.69
C LEU A 25 -12.60 1.87 9.41
N GLY A 26 -13.52 1.34 10.21
CA GLY A 26 -14.11 0.01 10.00
C GLY A 26 -15.14 -0.09 8.86
N GLN A 27 -15.56 1.05 8.29
CA GLN A 27 -16.67 1.15 7.33
C GLN A 27 -16.25 1.78 5.99
N ALA A 28 -15.15 2.55 5.96
CA ALA A 28 -14.63 3.23 4.77
C ALA A 28 -13.09 3.06 4.71
N PRO A 29 -12.54 2.35 3.70
CA PRO A 29 -13.21 1.77 2.53
C PRO A 29 -14.29 0.71 2.86
N ILE A 30 -15.21 0.49 1.92
CA ILE A 30 -16.52 -0.16 2.16
C ILE A 30 -16.46 -1.60 2.67
N SER A 31 -15.44 -2.35 2.27
CA SER A 31 -15.18 -3.71 2.70
C SER A 31 -13.66 -3.89 2.80
N PRO A 32 -13.14 -4.74 3.69
CA PRO A 32 -11.76 -5.14 3.61
C PRO A 32 -11.54 -6.07 2.41
N ASN A 33 -10.44 -5.89 1.69
CA ASN A 33 -10.04 -6.86 0.66
C ASN A 33 -9.43 -8.11 1.30
N TRP A 34 -9.25 -9.18 0.52
CA TRP A 34 -8.65 -10.45 0.98
C TRP A 34 -7.25 -10.31 1.60
N ASP A 35 -6.51 -9.26 1.26
CA ASP A 35 -5.16 -9.03 1.77
C ASP A 35 -5.20 -8.45 3.18
N GLU A 36 -6.07 -7.47 3.40
CA GLU A 36 -6.37 -6.92 4.73
C GLU A 36 -6.89 -8.01 5.66
N VAL A 37 -7.83 -8.83 5.16
CA VAL A 37 -8.43 -9.93 5.91
C VAL A 37 -7.40 -10.99 6.28
N SER A 38 -6.53 -11.37 5.34
CA SER A 38 -5.41 -12.29 5.58
C SER A 38 -4.41 -11.74 6.60
N HIS A 39 -4.09 -10.44 6.58
CA HIS A 39 -3.27 -9.81 7.64
C HIS A 39 -3.93 -9.94 9.01
N GLY A 40 -5.23 -9.64 9.08
CA GLY A 40 -6.00 -9.73 10.31
C GLY A 40 -6.09 -11.14 10.88
N TYR A 41 -6.40 -12.11 10.03
CA TYR A 41 -6.54 -13.49 10.45
C TYR A 41 -5.21 -14.09 10.91
N ASN A 42 -4.10 -13.79 10.22
CA ASN A 42 -2.77 -14.22 10.69
C ASN A 42 -2.37 -13.55 12.00
N ALA A 43 -2.73 -12.27 12.22
CA ALA A 43 -2.53 -11.61 13.50
C ALA A 43 -3.35 -12.28 14.62
N TYR A 44 -4.60 -12.66 14.33
CA TYR A 44 -5.44 -13.42 15.26
C TYR A 44 -4.88 -14.83 15.55
N SER A 45 -4.37 -15.52 14.53
CA SER A 45 -3.70 -16.82 14.65
C SER A 45 -2.46 -16.74 15.56
N ILE A 46 -1.59 -15.76 15.32
CA ILE A 46 -0.39 -15.58 16.14
C ILE A 46 -0.78 -15.25 17.59
N LEU A 47 -1.78 -14.40 17.80
CA LEU A 47 -2.25 -14.01 19.13
C LEU A 47 -2.81 -15.21 19.92
N THR A 48 -3.50 -16.13 19.25
CA THR A 48 -4.21 -17.25 19.91
C THR A 48 -3.37 -18.51 20.06
N THR A 49 -2.54 -18.84 19.07
CA THR A 49 -1.78 -20.11 19.05
C THR A 49 -0.27 -19.94 18.97
N GLY A 50 0.24 -18.71 18.79
CA GLY A 50 1.65 -18.45 18.53
C GLY A 50 2.12 -18.87 17.12
N LYS A 51 1.18 -19.26 16.25
CA LYS A 51 1.45 -19.76 14.89
C LYS A 51 0.65 -19.00 13.85
N ASP A 52 1.12 -18.97 12.61
CA ASP A 52 0.35 -18.45 11.47
C ASP A 52 -0.78 -19.41 11.06
N GLU A 53 -1.56 -19.04 10.04
CA GLU A 53 -2.66 -19.88 9.53
C GLU A 53 -2.20 -21.23 8.93
N TRP A 54 -0.88 -21.44 8.76
CA TRP A 54 -0.26 -22.65 8.25
C TRP A 54 0.45 -23.46 9.35
N GLY A 55 0.34 -23.04 10.60
CA GLY A 55 0.90 -23.73 11.75
C GLY A 55 2.38 -23.45 12.00
N ILE A 56 2.97 -22.46 11.31
CA ILE A 56 4.37 -22.06 11.49
C ILE A 56 4.47 -21.08 12.65
N SER A 57 5.32 -21.39 13.63
CA SER A 57 5.57 -20.52 14.78
C SER A 57 6.39 -19.29 14.39
N PHE A 58 5.90 -18.10 14.73
CA PHE A 58 6.57 -16.80 14.52
C PHE A 58 7.34 -16.68 13.18
N PRO A 59 6.65 -16.81 12.03
CA PRO A 59 7.32 -16.79 10.74
C PRO A 59 7.96 -15.43 10.47
N LEU A 60 9.14 -15.45 9.85
CA LEU A 60 9.81 -14.23 9.36
C LEU A 60 9.20 -13.71 8.05
N ILE A 61 8.37 -14.53 7.40
CA ILE A 61 7.63 -14.19 6.20
C ILE A 61 6.38 -15.07 6.16
N PHE A 62 5.20 -14.48 5.94
CA PHE A 62 3.92 -15.17 6.06
C PHE A 62 3.48 -15.69 4.70
N ARG A 63 3.15 -16.98 4.60
CA ARG A 63 2.62 -17.56 3.36
C ARG A 63 1.18 -17.05 3.12
N ALA A 64 0.89 -16.55 1.92
CA ALA A 64 -0.44 -16.06 1.58
C ALA A 64 -0.77 -16.25 0.09
N PHE A 65 -1.65 -17.20 -0.22
CA PHE A 65 -2.17 -17.44 -1.57
C PHE A 65 -1.06 -17.66 -2.60
N GLY A 66 -0.81 -16.75 -3.53
CA GLY A 66 0.31 -16.82 -4.46
C GLY A 66 1.53 -16.00 -4.07
N ASP A 67 1.59 -15.45 -2.86
CA ASP A 67 2.62 -14.52 -2.42
C ASP A 67 3.08 -14.85 -0.98
N PHE A 68 4.09 -14.11 -0.53
CA PHE A 68 4.56 -14.08 0.83
C PHE A 68 4.49 -12.64 1.37
N LYS A 69 3.80 -12.48 2.50
CA LYS A 69 3.59 -11.21 3.20
C LYS A 69 4.70 -10.93 4.19
N LEU A 70 5.00 -9.65 4.36
CA LEU A 70 6.08 -9.23 5.23
C LEU A 70 5.61 -9.15 6.69
N PRO A 71 6.50 -9.46 7.64
CA PRO A 71 6.05 -9.81 8.99
C PRO A 71 5.57 -8.61 9.82
N VAL A 72 6.16 -7.43 9.63
CA VAL A 72 6.07 -6.33 10.61
C VAL A 72 4.62 -5.84 10.78
N TYR A 73 3.87 -5.71 9.67
CA TYR A 73 2.49 -5.24 9.76
C TYR A 73 1.58 -6.23 10.49
N ILE A 74 1.73 -7.53 10.21
CA ILE A 74 0.94 -8.60 10.84
C ILE A 74 1.23 -8.64 12.35
N TYR A 75 2.51 -8.63 12.74
CA TYR A 75 2.88 -8.63 14.15
C TYR A 75 2.35 -7.41 14.91
N LEU A 76 2.45 -6.20 14.34
CA LEU A 76 1.87 -5.02 15.00
C LEU A 76 0.35 -5.08 15.08
N THR A 77 -0.31 -5.73 14.12
CA THR A 77 -1.77 -5.89 14.09
C THR A 77 -2.29 -6.82 15.20
N THR A 78 -1.44 -7.66 15.81
CA THR A 78 -1.82 -8.47 16.98
C THR A 78 -2.32 -7.61 18.15
N ILE A 79 -1.75 -6.41 18.32
CA ILE A 79 -2.10 -5.47 19.40
C ILE A 79 -3.56 -4.97 19.26
N PRO A 80 -3.97 -4.31 18.15
CA PRO A 80 -5.36 -3.87 17.99
C PRO A 80 -6.34 -5.06 17.89
N VAL A 81 -5.93 -6.21 17.37
CA VAL A 81 -6.78 -7.41 17.40
C VAL A 81 -7.02 -7.89 18.83
N ALA A 82 -6.01 -7.84 19.70
CA ALA A 82 -6.18 -8.15 21.13
C ALA A 82 -7.08 -7.15 21.85
N LEU A 83 -7.00 -5.87 21.50
CA LEU A 83 -7.77 -4.79 22.17
C LEU A 83 -9.21 -4.66 21.67
N PHE A 84 -9.45 -4.84 20.37
CA PHE A 84 -10.74 -4.55 19.71
C PHE A 84 -11.39 -5.80 19.09
N GLY A 85 -10.73 -6.96 19.17
CA GLY A 85 -11.15 -8.19 18.50
C GLY A 85 -10.85 -8.19 17.00
N LEU A 86 -10.97 -9.38 16.38
CA LEU A 86 -10.84 -9.53 14.93
C LEU A 86 -11.98 -8.80 14.22
N SER A 87 -11.66 -7.64 13.64
CA SER A 87 -12.61 -6.73 12.99
C SER A 87 -11.90 -5.85 11.96
N THR A 88 -12.64 -5.28 11.01
CA THR A 88 -12.11 -4.37 9.99
C THR A 88 -11.45 -3.13 10.59
N PHE A 89 -11.97 -2.64 11.72
CA PHE A 89 -11.34 -1.53 12.45
C PHE A 89 -9.96 -1.91 13.00
N ALA A 90 -9.87 -3.08 13.65
CA ALA A 90 -8.63 -3.53 14.28
C ALA A 90 -7.50 -3.73 13.25
N ILE A 91 -7.80 -4.33 12.10
CA ILE A 91 -6.78 -4.61 11.08
C ILE A 91 -6.27 -3.34 10.39
N ARG A 92 -7.12 -2.31 10.28
CA ARG A 92 -6.76 -1.02 9.66
C ARG A 92 -6.07 -0.06 10.64
N PHE A 93 -6.19 -0.32 11.94
CA PHE A 93 -5.70 0.55 13.01
C PHE A 93 -4.22 0.92 12.86
N ILE A 94 -3.35 -0.04 12.52
CA ILE A 94 -1.91 0.20 12.37
C ILE A 94 -1.62 1.15 11.21
N SER A 95 -2.35 1.05 10.10
CA SER A 95 -2.20 1.98 8.98
C SER A 95 -2.66 3.39 9.35
N ALA A 96 -3.82 3.52 10.00
CA ALA A 96 -4.35 4.82 10.42
C ALA A 96 -3.43 5.51 11.45
N LEU A 97 -2.89 4.73 12.40
CA LEU A 97 -1.91 5.22 13.37
C LEU A 97 -0.63 5.66 12.67
N ALA A 98 -0.08 4.84 11.76
CA ALA A 98 1.14 5.19 11.02
C ALA A 98 0.96 6.49 10.23
N GLY A 99 -0.14 6.62 9.48
CA GLY A 99 -0.44 7.86 8.74
C GLY A 99 -0.63 9.08 9.65
N THR A 100 -1.14 8.88 10.87
CA THR A 100 -1.23 9.95 11.88
C THR A 100 0.15 10.35 12.40
N LEU A 101 1.02 9.37 12.69
CA LEU A 101 2.39 9.60 13.16
C LEU A 101 3.32 10.17 12.08
N ALA A 102 3.05 9.92 10.80
CA ALA A 102 3.78 10.53 9.70
C ALA A 102 3.65 12.07 9.68
N ILE A 103 2.57 12.65 10.23
CA ILE A 103 2.36 14.10 10.33
C ILE A 103 3.44 14.78 11.21
N PRO A 104 3.64 14.40 12.49
CA PRO A 104 4.78 14.91 13.25
C PRO A 104 6.12 14.39 12.72
N GLY A 105 6.15 13.24 12.04
CA GLY A 105 7.36 12.76 11.35
C GLY A 105 7.85 13.73 10.28
N ILE A 106 6.96 14.19 9.39
CA ILE A 106 7.34 15.14 8.32
C ILE A 106 7.67 16.51 8.91
N PHE A 107 7.01 16.94 9.99
CA PHE A 107 7.41 18.14 10.75
C PHE A 107 8.90 18.08 11.13
N LEU A 108 9.30 16.99 11.78
CA LEU A 108 10.65 16.78 12.27
C LEU A 108 11.66 16.71 11.12
N LEU A 109 11.34 15.95 10.07
CA LEU A 109 12.18 15.84 8.88
C LEU A 109 12.38 17.20 8.20
N THR A 110 11.31 17.97 7.98
CA THR A 110 11.41 19.32 7.40
C THR A 110 12.28 20.23 8.24
N ARG A 111 12.13 20.20 9.58
CA ARG A 111 12.93 21.01 10.49
C ARG A 111 14.40 20.60 10.52
N ALA A 112 14.71 19.32 10.33
CA ALA A 112 16.08 18.84 10.25
C ALA A 112 16.76 19.21 8.91
N LEU A 113 16.01 19.19 7.79
CA LEU A 113 16.52 19.53 6.47
C LEU A 113 16.67 21.03 6.24
N PHE A 114 15.75 21.83 6.79
CA PHE A 114 15.64 23.28 6.56
C PHE A 114 15.49 24.05 7.89
N PRO A 115 16.48 23.98 8.81
CA PRO A 115 16.34 24.51 10.17
C PRO A 115 16.08 26.02 10.23
N ASP A 116 16.68 26.79 9.30
CA ASP A 116 16.64 28.26 9.31
C ASP A 116 15.59 28.85 8.37
N LYS A 117 14.82 28.02 7.65
CA LYS A 117 13.82 28.50 6.71
C LYS A 117 12.49 28.72 7.45
N GLU A 118 11.97 29.93 7.37
CA GLU A 118 10.71 30.37 7.95
C GLU A 118 10.02 31.45 7.10
N ILE A 119 8.70 31.51 7.16
CA ILE A 119 7.91 32.55 6.48
C ILE A 119 7.54 33.63 7.50
N LYS A 120 8.00 34.86 7.26
CA LYS A 120 7.72 36.02 8.12
C LYS A 120 6.55 36.83 7.57
N PHE A 121 5.54 37.04 8.41
CA PHE A 121 4.37 37.88 8.17
C PHE A 121 4.29 38.99 9.22
N LYS A 122 4.78 40.20 8.93
CA LYS A 122 4.83 41.29 9.93
C LYS A 122 5.50 40.79 11.24
N LYS A 123 4.74 40.54 12.31
CA LYS A 123 5.19 40.02 13.62
C LYS A 123 5.04 38.50 13.80
N ILE A 124 4.42 37.79 12.86
CA ILE A 124 4.18 36.35 12.91
C ILE A 124 5.26 35.62 12.13
N ILE A 125 5.81 34.57 12.73
CA ILE A 125 6.80 33.69 12.11
C ILE A 125 6.18 32.30 11.98
N LEU A 126 6.09 31.80 10.75
CA LEU A 126 5.56 30.48 10.44
C LEU A 126 6.69 29.56 9.98
N PRO A 127 7.08 28.55 10.79
CA PRO A 127 8.10 27.59 10.38
C PRO A 127 7.58 26.69 9.25
N LEU A 128 8.45 26.39 8.29
CA LEU A 128 8.14 25.50 7.16
C LEU A 128 7.64 24.13 7.59
N SER A 129 8.12 23.63 8.74
CA SER A 129 7.71 22.34 9.28
C SER A 129 6.22 22.26 9.64
N LEU A 130 5.58 23.38 10.02
CA LEU A 130 4.13 23.39 10.22
C LEU A 130 3.37 23.31 8.89
N ILE A 131 3.91 23.93 7.84
CA ILE A 131 3.32 23.90 6.50
C ILE A 131 3.42 22.47 5.93
N SER A 132 4.57 21.79 6.10
CA SER A 132 4.70 20.40 5.64
C SER A 132 3.76 19.45 6.37
N SER A 133 3.60 19.63 7.69
CA SER A 133 2.65 18.87 8.50
C SER A 133 1.22 19.07 8.03
N PHE A 134 0.85 20.33 7.77
CA PHE A 134 -0.47 20.68 7.25
C PHE A 134 -0.73 20.04 5.88
N ILE A 135 0.19 20.22 4.93
CA ILE A 135 0.05 19.62 3.58
C ILE A 135 -0.09 18.10 3.69
N LEU A 136 0.77 17.40 4.45
CA LEU A 136 0.70 15.94 4.57
C LEU A 136 -0.59 15.45 5.26
N ALA A 137 -1.10 16.21 6.24
CA ALA A 137 -2.33 15.86 6.97
C ALA A 137 -3.55 15.84 6.04
N PHE A 138 -3.62 16.80 5.10
CA PHE A 138 -4.73 17.02 4.17
C PHE A 138 -4.39 16.68 2.69
N MET A 139 -3.35 15.88 2.45
CA MET A 139 -3.01 15.41 1.10
C MET A 139 -3.81 14.14 0.77
N PRO A 140 -4.58 14.10 -0.34
CA PRO A 140 -5.43 12.96 -0.67
C PRO A 140 -4.70 11.61 -0.74
N TRP A 141 -3.51 11.56 -1.34
CA TRP A 141 -2.72 10.34 -1.52
C TRP A 141 -2.35 9.70 -0.17
N HIS A 142 -1.78 10.50 0.73
CA HIS A 142 -1.38 10.03 2.05
C HIS A 142 -2.59 9.72 2.93
N PHE A 143 -3.68 10.48 2.81
CA PHE A 143 -4.93 10.17 3.49
C PHE A 143 -5.47 8.80 3.05
N PHE A 144 -5.59 8.56 1.74
CA PHE A 144 -6.13 7.33 1.19
C PHE A 144 -5.33 6.12 1.66
N ILE A 145 -4.02 6.08 1.44
CA ILE A 145 -3.20 4.89 1.75
C ILE A 145 -3.10 4.62 3.26
N SER A 146 -3.44 5.60 4.10
CA SER A 146 -3.42 5.44 5.56
C SER A 146 -4.67 4.80 6.13
N ARG A 147 -5.69 4.52 5.33
CA ARG A 147 -6.97 3.97 5.82
C ARG A 147 -7.10 2.45 5.65
N PRO A 148 -6.87 1.86 4.46
CA PRO A 148 -6.81 0.41 4.36
C PRO A 148 -5.56 -0.13 5.06
N ALA A 149 -5.57 -1.43 5.38
CA ALA A 149 -4.49 -2.13 6.06
C ALA A 149 -3.31 -2.37 5.11
N LEU A 150 -2.63 -1.28 4.74
CA LEU A 150 -1.53 -1.26 3.78
C LEU A 150 -0.19 -1.15 4.49
N GLU A 151 0.62 -2.21 4.35
CA GLU A 151 1.98 -2.28 4.91
C GLU A 151 2.86 -1.13 4.40
N ALA A 152 2.65 -0.70 3.15
CA ALA A 152 3.39 0.38 2.52
C ALA A 152 3.31 1.69 3.32
N ASN A 153 2.16 2.01 3.92
CA ASN A 153 2.00 3.25 4.70
C ASN A 153 2.79 3.21 6.03
N LEU A 154 2.84 2.04 6.68
CA LEU A 154 3.70 1.83 7.84
C LEU A 154 5.18 1.96 7.47
N ALA A 155 5.61 1.33 6.37
CA ALA A 155 6.98 1.44 5.87
C ALA A 155 7.35 2.90 5.55
N LEU A 156 6.46 3.66 4.92
CA LEU A 156 6.66 5.08 4.63
C LEU A 156 6.88 5.90 5.90
N THR A 157 6.11 5.62 6.96
CA THR A 157 6.25 6.29 8.25
C THR A 157 7.61 6.00 8.87
N PHE A 158 8.06 4.74 8.84
CA PHE A 158 9.42 4.38 9.26
C PHE A 158 10.50 5.06 8.42
N ILE A 159 10.30 5.19 7.10
CA ILE A 159 11.23 5.91 6.21
C ILE A 159 11.31 7.40 6.58
N ILE A 160 10.18 8.06 6.87
CA ILE A 160 10.15 9.48 7.26
C ILE A 160 10.94 9.71 8.56
N PHE A 161 10.65 8.93 9.61
CA PHE A 161 11.38 9.06 10.87
C PHE A 161 12.83 8.58 10.75
N GLY A 162 13.08 7.52 9.99
CA GLY A 162 14.41 7.01 9.70
C GLY A 162 15.27 8.08 9.04
N ALA A 163 14.76 8.74 7.99
CA ALA A 163 15.44 9.86 7.34
C ALA A 163 15.64 11.06 8.28
N TYR A 164 14.68 11.38 9.15
CA TYR A 164 14.85 12.43 10.16
C TYR A 164 16.06 12.13 11.06
N PHE A 165 16.13 10.92 11.61
CA PHE A 165 17.24 10.49 12.46
C PHE A 165 18.56 10.38 11.68
N LEU A 166 18.51 10.00 10.40
CA LEU A 166 19.67 9.96 9.50
C LEU A 166 20.31 11.35 9.37
N ILE A 167 19.49 12.38 9.10
CA ILE A 167 19.96 13.78 9.05
C ILE A 167 20.48 14.23 10.41
N LYS A 168 19.80 13.90 11.51
CA LYS A 168 20.26 14.22 12.88
C LYS A 168 21.51 13.45 13.30
N GLY A 169 21.83 12.34 12.64
CA GLY A 169 23.09 11.61 12.79
C GLY A 169 24.31 12.42 12.38
N LEU A 170 24.16 13.36 11.44
CA LEU A 170 25.22 14.28 11.03
C LEU A 170 25.62 15.27 12.14
N GLU A 171 24.70 15.59 13.04
CA GLU A 171 24.96 16.42 14.23
C GLU A 171 25.46 15.56 15.39
N LYS A 172 24.77 14.45 15.65
CA LYS A 172 25.07 13.52 16.76
C LYS A 172 24.92 12.08 16.28
N SER A 173 26.04 11.37 16.15
CA SER A 173 26.08 10.03 15.52
C SER A 173 25.23 8.95 16.20
N GLN A 174 24.85 9.13 17.47
CA GLN A 174 23.91 8.26 18.18
C GLN A 174 22.54 8.20 17.50
N ASN A 175 22.14 9.25 16.78
CA ASN A 175 20.89 9.26 16.02
C ASN A 175 20.94 8.31 14.80
N PHE A 176 22.11 7.84 14.37
CA PHE A 176 22.16 6.79 13.33
C PHE A 176 21.57 5.46 13.81
N ILE A 177 21.52 5.19 15.12
CA ILE A 177 20.99 3.95 15.68
C ILE A 177 19.46 3.85 15.47
N PRO A 178 18.62 4.80 15.93
CA PRO A 178 17.19 4.76 15.63
C PRO A 178 16.93 4.87 14.12
N SER A 179 17.79 5.56 13.35
CA SER A 179 17.70 5.55 11.89
C SER A 179 17.86 4.14 11.31
N ALA A 180 18.88 3.39 11.73
CA ALA A 180 19.14 2.03 11.25
C ALA A 180 18.01 1.07 11.63
N ILE A 181 17.45 1.20 12.83
CA ILE A 181 16.31 0.38 13.28
C ILE A 181 15.08 0.65 12.41
N LEU A 182 14.69 1.92 12.24
CA LEU A 182 13.48 2.28 11.48
C LEU A 182 13.61 1.94 10.00
N LEU A 183 14.75 2.29 9.38
CA LEU A 183 15.00 1.96 7.97
C LEU A 183 15.13 0.45 7.77
N GLY A 184 15.75 -0.27 8.70
CA GLY A 184 15.82 -1.74 8.70
C GLY A 184 14.45 -2.41 8.82
N LEU A 185 13.62 -1.99 9.76
CA LEU A 185 12.24 -2.49 9.91
C LEU A 185 11.41 -2.25 8.65
N SER A 186 11.62 -1.13 7.95
CA SER A 186 10.89 -0.85 6.71
C SER A 186 11.15 -1.90 5.62
N LEU A 187 12.36 -2.51 5.56
CA LEU A 187 12.71 -3.60 4.63
C LEU A 187 11.86 -4.88 4.84
N HIS A 188 11.38 -5.07 6.08
CA HIS A 188 10.51 -6.17 6.50
C HIS A 188 9.06 -5.73 6.68
N THR A 189 8.72 -4.53 6.22
CA THR A 189 7.35 -4.01 6.23
C THR A 189 6.79 -3.96 4.82
N TYR A 190 7.53 -3.45 3.84
CA TYR A 190 7.03 -3.36 2.46
C TYR A 190 8.13 -3.58 1.42
N ASN A 191 7.81 -4.30 0.34
CA ASN A 191 8.79 -4.70 -0.67
C ASN A 191 9.47 -3.52 -1.39
N THR A 192 8.79 -2.40 -1.63
CA THR A 192 9.43 -1.20 -2.19
C THR A 192 10.62 -0.73 -1.34
N ALA A 193 10.54 -0.86 -0.01
CA ALA A 193 11.61 -0.42 0.88
C ALA A 193 12.90 -1.21 0.65
N ARG A 194 12.83 -2.47 0.22
CA ARG A 194 14.00 -3.31 -0.08
C ARG A 194 14.89 -2.76 -1.20
N VAL A 195 14.32 -1.95 -2.10
CA VAL A 195 15.07 -1.25 -3.17
C VAL A 195 15.30 0.22 -2.82
N PHE A 196 14.27 0.88 -2.27
CA PHE A 196 14.32 2.31 -2.01
C PHE A 196 15.27 2.68 -0.85
N VAL A 197 15.30 1.92 0.24
CA VAL A 197 16.14 2.26 1.40
C VAL A 197 17.64 2.14 1.10
N PRO A 198 18.14 1.06 0.46
CA PRO A 198 19.56 1.01 0.07
C PRO A 198 19.96 2.16 -0.84
N THR A 199 19.11 2.53 -1.80
CA THR A 199 19.39 3.64 -2.72
C THR A 199 19.30 5.00 -2.04
N LEU A 200 18.37 5.18 -1.08
CA LEU A 200 18.29 6.37 -0.23
C LEU A 200 19.55 6.53 0.64
N LEU A 201 20.04 5.45 1.26
CA LEU A 201 21.27 5.46 2.05
C LEU A 201 22.48 5.79 1.18
N LEU A 202 22.56 5.23 -0.04
CA LEU A 202 23.59 5.58 -1.01
C LEU A 202 23.53 7.08 -1.35
N ALA A 203 22.35 7.62 -1.66
CA ALA A 203 22.17 9.05 -1.91
C ALA A 203 22.59 9.90 -0.70
N PHE A 204 22.22 9.51 0.52
CA PHE A 204 22.63 10.19 1.74
C PHE A 204 24.16 10.21 1.88
N ILE A 205 24.83 9.06 1.70
CA ILE A 205 26.28 8.95 1.77
C ILE A 205 26.91 9.85 0.70
N LEU A 206 26.49 9.76 -0.56
CA LEU A 206 27.05 10.57 -1.65
C LEU A 206 26.87 12.08 -1.43
N VAL A 207 25.72 12.52 -0.92
CA VAL A 207 25.46 13.94 -0.66
C VAL A 207 26.26 14.44 0.56
N TYR A 208 26.33 13.65 1.63
CA TYR A 208 26.84 14.07 2.95
C TYR A 208 28.16 13.42 3.38
N TRP A 209 28.87 12.67 2.54
CA TRP A 209 30.09 11.92 2.91
C TRP A 209 31.12 12.72 3.72
N LYS A 210 31.36 13.99 3.35
CA LYS A 210 32.30 14.88 4.07
C LYS A 210 31.85 15.23 5.50
N ARG A 211 30.56 15.10 5.81
CA ARG A 211 29.97 15.37 7.12
C ARG A 211 29.79 14.11 7.97
N ILE A 212 29.91 12.92 7.39
CA ILE A 212 29.73 11.66 8.10
C ILE A 212 31.00 11.37 8.91
N LYS A 213 30.85 11.28 10.23
CA LYS A 213 31.93 10.90 11.14
C LYS A 213 31.82 9.42 11.49
N LEU A 214 32.88 8.65 11.23
CA LEU A 214 32.94 7.23 11.52
C LEU A 214 33.20 6.99 13.03
N THR A 215 32.13 7.05 13.81
CA THR A 215 32.14 6.80 15.27
C THR A 215 31.67 5.38 15.59
N LYS A 216 31.87 4.91 16.83
CA LYS A 216 31.32 3.61 17.29
C LYS A 216 29.83 3.47 17.04
N ALA A 217 29.04 4.53 17.26
CA ALA A 217 27.61 4.54 16.98
C ALA A 217 27.28 4.41 15.48
N ALA A 218 28.06 5.06 14.61
CA ALA A 218 27.90 4.93 13.16
C ALA A 218 28.23 3.51 12.69
N ILE A 219 29.33 2.92 13.17
CA ILE A 219 29.72 1.54 12.87
C ILE A 219 28.63 0.56 13.36
N PHE A 220 28.16 0.72 14.59
CA PHE A 220 27.07 -0.10 15.13
C PHE A 220 25.79 0.02 14.29
N SER A 221 25.47 1.23 13.81
CA SER A 221 24.33 1.45 12.92
C SER A 221 24.50 0.74 11.56
N CYS A 222 25.72 0.71 11.01
CA CYS A 222 26.04 -0.06 9.80
C CYS A 222 25.89 -1.58 10.03
N ILE A 223 26.30 -2.08 11.21
CA ILE A 223 26.10 -3.48 11.58
C ILE A 223 24.60 -3.80 11.68
N LEU A 224 23.83 -2.95 12.36
CA LEU A 224 22.37 -3.13 12.51
C LEU A 224 21.66 -3.18 11.16
N ILE A 225 21.91 -2.22 10.26
CA ILE A 225 21.29 -2.25 8.93
C ILE A 225 21.75 -3.46 8.12
N GLY A 226 23.01 -3.89 8.29
CA GLY A 226 23.56 -5.11 7.71
C GLY A 226 22.84 -6.38 8.19
N LEU A 227 22.46 -6.45 9.47
CA LEU A 227 21.68 -7.57 10.01
C LEU A 227 20.27 -7.63 9.40
N PHE A 228 19.57 -6.50 9.28
CA PHE A 228 18.29 -6.47 8.58
C PHE A 228 18.45 -6.88 7.10
N ALA A 229 19.46 -6.36 6.41
CA ALA A 229 19.77 -6.74 5.04
C ALA A 229 20.09 -8.25 4.89
N LEU A 230 20.77 -8.85 5.88
CA LEU A 230 21.05 -10.28 5.92
C LEU A 230 19.76 -11.11 6.03
N VAL A 231 18.79 -10.67 6.83
CA VAL A 231 17.48 -11.34 6.91
C VAL A 231 16.73 -11.23 5.57
N VAL A 232 16.80 -10.07 4.89
CA VAL A 232 16.24 -9.93 3.53
C VAL A 232 16.93 -10.90 2.56
N ALA A 233 18.27 -10.98 2.60
CA ALA A 233 19.03 -11.88 1.75
C ALA A 233 18.64 -13.35 1.98
N TYR A 234 18.52 -13.77 3.25
CA TYR A 234 18.05 -15.10 3.63
C TYR A 234 16.64 -15.41 3.07
N GLN A 235 15.71 -14.44 3.14
CA GLN A 235 14.37 -14.59 2.57
C GLN A 235 14.38 -14.74 1.05
N LEU A 236 15.28 -14.03 0.35
CA LEU A 236 15.44 -14.17 -1.10
C LEU A 236 16.04 -15.53 -1.48
N PHE A 237 17.08 -15.99 -0.77
CA PHE A 237 17.73 -17.27 -1.08
C PHE A 237 16.88 -18.50 -0.72
N SER A 238 15.98 -18.39 0.26
CA SER A 238 15.07 -19.47 0.65
C SER A 238 13.89 -19.69 -0.32
N GLY A 239 13.79 -18.94 -1.42
CA GLY A 239 12.73 -19.05 -2.43
C GLY A 239 11.38 -18.42 -2.03
N SER A 240 11.14 -18.21 -0.74
CA SER A 240 9.95 -17.49 -0.23
C SER A 240 9.90 -16.03 -0.69
N GLY A 241 11.07 -15.38 -0.80
CA GLY A 241 11.18 -14.00 -1.29
C GLY A 241 11.04 -13.85 -2.80
N THR A 242 11.36 -14.88 -3.60
CA THR A 242 11.40 -14.80 -5.07
C THR A 242 10.06 -15.05 -5.76
N ALA A 243 9.13 -15.75 -5.10
CA ALA A 243 7.78 -16.03 -5.62
C ALA A 243 7.00 -14.75 -5.99
N ARG A 244 7.22 -13.65 -5.27
CA ARG A 244 6.63 -12.34 -5.60
C ARG A 244 7.28 -11.68 -6.81
N TYR A 245 8.60 -11.80 -6.92
CA TYR A 245 9.35 -11.18 -8.01
C TYR A 245 9.05 -11.86 -9.34
N SER A 246 8.88 -13.19 -9.37
CA SER A 246 8.54 -13.93 -10.59
C SER A 246 7.24 -13.41 -11.23
N LYS A 247 6.21 -13.13 -10.43
CA LYS A 247 4.91 -12.60 -10.88
C LYS A 247 4.95 -11.16 -11.37
N LEU A 248 5.95 -10.40 -10.94
CA LEU A 248 6.09 -8.98 -11.31
C LEU A 248 7.13 -8.74 -12.42
N ASN A 249 7.71 -9.82 -12.96
CA ASN A 249 8.75 -9.75 -13.98
C ASN A 249 8.23 -9.17 -15.28
N ILE A 250 8.93 -8.15 -15.79
CA ILE A 250 8.66 -7.51 -17.09
C ILE A 250 8.90 -8.47 -18.26
N ILE A 251 9.79 -9.44 -18.09
CA ILE A 251 10.12 -10.44 -19.10
C ILE A 251 9.34 -11.72 -18.82
N THR A 252 8.29 -11.93 -19.61
CA THR A 252 7.42 -13.10 -19.55
C THR A 252 7.46 -13.89 -20.87
N GLU A 253 6.76 -15.03 -20.92
CA GLU A 253 6.54 -15.75 -22.17
C GLU A 253 5.76 -14.91 -23.19
N SER A 254 4.77 -14.13 -22.73
CA SER A 254 4.05 -13.20 -23.60
C SER A 254 4.97 -12.13 -24.19
N THR A 255 5.93 -11.61 -23.42
CA THR A 255 6.98 -10.72 -23.96
C THR A 255 7.78 -11.40 -25.06
N ALA A 256 8.15 -12.67 -24.88
CA ALA A 256 8.92 -13.41 -25.87
C ALA A 256 8.13 -13.60 -27.17
N TYR A 257 6.82 -13.88 -27.07
CA TYR A 257 5.92 -13.97 -28.20
C TYR A 257 5.76 -12.64 -28.94
N THR A 258 5.48 -11.54 -28.21
CA THR A 258 5.36 -10.19 -28.80
C THR A 258 6.64 -9.77 -29.51
N LEU A 259 7.82 -10.06 -28.94
CA LEU A 259 9.09 -9.79 -29.59
C LEU A 259 9.29 -10.66 -30.85
N GLY A 260 8.84 -11.92 -30.81
CA GLY A 260 8.81 -12.81 -31.98
C GLY A 260 7.96 -12.24 -33.12
N GLN A 261 6.73 -11.82 -32.82
CA GLN A 261 5.84 -11.18 -33.80
C GLN A 261 6.46 -9.92 -34.38
N LYS A 262 6.96 -9.00 -33.53
CA LYS A 262 7.61 -7.76 -33.99
C LYS A 262 8.80 -8.02 -34.91
N ARG A 263 9.56 -9.10 -34.70
CA ARG A 263 10.67 -9.49 -35.61
C ARG A 263 10.16 -9.96 -36.96
N THR A 264 9.09 -10.75 -36.99
CA THR A 264 8.50 -11.27 -38.23
C THR A 264 7.81 -10.17 -39.04
N GLU A 265 7.13 -9.24 -38.38
CA GLU A 265 6.43 -8.10 -39.01
C GLU A 265 7.37 -6.97 -39.44
N SER A 266 8.60 -6.97 -38.92
CA SER A 266 9.59 -5.92 -39.18
C SER A 266 10.16 -6.00 -40.60
N GLN A 267 10.24 -4.85 -41.26
CA GLN A 267 10.90 -4.70 -42.57
C GLN A 267 12.44 -4.66 -42.48
N LEU A 268 13.00 -4.63 -41.26
CA LEU A 268 14.45 -4.63 -41.05
C LEU A 268 15.07 -5.98 -41.45
N PRO A 269 16.34 -5.99 -41.92
CA PRO A 269 17.10 -7.23 -42.10
C PRO A 269 17.06 -8.12 -40.85
N PRO A 270 17.00 -9.45 -40.98
CA PRO A 270 16.79 -10.36 -39.84
C PRO A 270 17.77 -10.17 -38.67
N LEU A 271 19.04 -9.88 -38.97
CA LEU A 271 20.06 -9.60 -37.95
C LEU A 271 19.74 -8.33 -37.15
N ILE A 272 19.30 -7.26 -37.85
CA ILE A 272 18.94 -5.98 -37.24
C ILE A 272 17.63 -6.12 -36.46
N ALA A 273 16.62 -6.81 -37.01
CA ALA A 273 15.38 -7.08 -36.30
C ALA A 273 15.62 -7.83 -34.98
N LYS A 274 16.55 -8.80 -34.96
CA LYS A 274 16.94 -9.52 -33.74
C LYS A 274 17.67 -8.64 -32.73
N LEU A 275 18.47 -7.67 -33.20
CA LEU A 275 19.17 -6.69 -32.35
C LEU A 275 18.24 -5.61 -31.81
N VAL A 276 17.22 -5.17 -32.56
CA VAL A 276 16.26 -4.16 -32.10
C VAL A 276 15.23 -4.81 -31.18
N PHE A 277 14.54 -5.86 -31.63
CA PHE A 277 13.50 -6.51 -30.85
C PHE A 277 14.10 -7.60 -29.97
N ASN A 278 14.85 -7.25 -28.93
CA ASN A 278 15.44 -8.20 -27.97
C ASN A 278 14.95 -7.96 -26.54
N ARG A 279 15.08 -8.99 -25.68
CA ARG A 279 14.61 -8.96 -24.29
C ARG A 279 15.30 -7.86 -23.45
N PRO A 280 16.64 -7.72 -23.45
CA PRO A 280 17.31 -6.61 -22.78
C PRO A 280 16.80 -5.22 -23.20
N LEU A 281 16.67 -4.94 -24.49
CA LEU A 281 16.20 -3.63 -24.95
C LEU A 281 14.75 -3.38 -24.54
N TYR A 282 13.87 -4.37 -24.72
CA TYR A 282 12.48 -4.29 -24.25
C TYR A 282 12.41 -4.01 -22.75
N PHE A 283 13.19 -4.74 -21.94
CA PHE A 283 13.25 -4.51 -20.49
C PHE A 283 13.66 -3.07 -20.17
N ILE A 284 14.72 -2.56 -20.80
CA ILE A 284 15.21 -1.21 -20.58
C ILE A 284 14.15 -0.18 -21.01
N GLU A 285 13.58 -0.32 -22.20
CA GLU A 285 12.53 0.56 -22.71
C GLU A 285 11.30 0.58 -21.80
N THR A 286 10.84 -0.59 -21.35
CA THR A 286 9.71 -0.71 -20.42
C THR A 286 10.04 -0.08 -19.08
N VAL A 287 11.19 -0.37 -18.46
CA VAL A 287 11.58 0.23 -17.18
C VAL A 287 11.69 1.74 -17.29
N ILE A 288 12.28 2.27 -18.35
CA ILE A 288 12.38 3.71 -18.60
C ILE A 288 11.00 4.33 -18.78
N GLY A 289 10.14 3.73 -19.62
CA GLY A 289 8.77 4.19 -19.82
C GLY A 289 7.96 4.19 -18.52
N ASN A 290 8.04 3.11 -17.77
CA ASN A 290 7.40 2.96 -16.46
C ASN A 290 7.88 4.02 -15.47
N TYR A 291 9.19 4.29 -15.43
CA TYR A 291 9.79 5.29 -14.57
C TYR A 291 9.24 6.70 -14.86
N PHE A 292 9.26 7.11 -16.13
CA PHE A 292 8.78 8.44 -16.52
C PHE A 292 7.25 8.58 -16.39
N ASN A 293 6.49 7.49 -16.52
CA ASN A 293 5.05 7.49 -16.29
C ASN A 293 4.66 7.91 -14.85
N TYR A 294 5.52 7.68 -13.84
CA TYR A 294 5.26 8.16 -12.48
C TYR A 294 5.38 9.69 -12.30
N PHE A 295 5.90 10.40 -13.32
CA PHE A 295 5.97 11.86 -13.33
C PHE A 295 4.97 12.49 -14.32
N SER A 296 4.11 11.69 -14.94
CA SER A 296 3.16 12.17 -15.93
C SER A 296 1.89 12.78 -15.30
N PRO A 297 1.17 13.65 -16.03
CA PRO A 297 -0.17 14.08 -15.62
C PRO A 297 -1.16 12.91 -15.45
N THR A 298 -1.00 11.83 -16.22
CA THR A 298 -1.89 10.67 -16.14
C THR A 298 -1.74 9.93 -14.81
N PHE A 299 -0.53 9.84 -14.27
CA PHE A 299 -0.31 9.34 -12.92
C PHE A 299 -0.90 10.28 -11.87
N PHE A 300 -0.61 11.58 -11.92
CA PHE A 300 -1.12 12.49 -10.89
C PHE A 300 -2.64 12.57 -10.88
N ASN A 301 -3.31 12.46 -12.03
CA ASN A 301 -4.78 12.48 -12.14
C ASN A 301 -5.43 11.09 -12.08
N GLN A 302 -4.64 10.02 -11.98
CA GLN A 302 -5.13 8.64 -11.96
C GLN A 302 -6.08 8.34 -13.12
N SER A 303 -5.78 8.90 -14.30
CA SER A 303 -6.64 8.76 -15.49
C SER A 303 -6.38 7.46 -16.25
N TRP A 304 -5.29 6.76 -15.94
CA TRP A 304 -4.93 5.48 -16.55
C TRP A 304 -4.14 4.62 -15.55
N GLY A 305 -4.39 3.31 -15.52
CA GLY A 305 -3.68 2.37 -14.65
C GLY A 305 -4.00 2.51 -13.15
N ALA A 306 -5.00 3.32 -12.79
CA ALA A 306 -5.40 3.53 -11.41
C ALA A 306 -6.02 2.26 -10.83
N GLN A 307 -5.37 1.67 -9.83
CA GLN A 307 -5.95 0.58 -9.05
C GLN A 307 -6.86 1.18 -7.99
N SER A 308 -8.17 0.88 -8.10
CA SER A 308 -9.22 1.46 -7.26
C SER A 308 -9.01 1.22 -5.77
N GLN A 309 -8.26 0.20 -5.36
CA GLN A 309 -7.92 -0.06 -3.96
C GLN A 309 -6.77 0.82 -3.41
N PHE A 310 -6.07 1.58 -4.26
CA PHE A 310 -4.90 2.41 -3.88
C PHE A 310 -5.04 3.89 -4.21
N ALA A 311 -6.00 4.24 -5.08
CA ALA A 311 -6.40 5.61 -5.37
C ALA A 311 -7.83 5.64 -5.90
N ILE A 312 -8.45 6.82 -5.93
CA ILE A 312 -9.73 7.03 -6.62
C ILE A 312 -9.42 7.32 -8.11
N PRO A 313 -9.87 6.49 -9.06
CA PRO A 313 -9.64 6.74 -10.48
C PRO A 313 -10.21 8.10 -10.93
N GLY A 314 -9.47 8.79 -11.81
CA GLY A 314 -9.85 10.11 -12.33
C GLY A 314 -9.70 11.27 -11.35
N VAL A 315 -9.17 11.04 -10.14
CA VAL A 315 -8.98 12.08 -9.12
C VAL A 315 -7.51 12.36 -8.91
N ASN A 316 -7.16 13.65 -8.78
CA ASN A 316 -5.78 14.04 -8.52
C ASN A 316 -5.30 13.55 -7.15
N ILE A 317 -4.25 12.73 -7.12
CA ILE A 317 -3.80 12.05 -5.89
C ILE A 317 -3.16 13.00 -4.89
N VAL A 318 -2.46 14.05 -5.32
CA VAL A 318 -1.84 15.01 -4.39
C VAL A 318 -2.74 16.20 -4.09
N GLY A 319 -3.77 16.42 -4.89
CA GLY A 319 -4.56 17.64 -4.93
C GLY A 319 -3.89 18.71 -5.80
N LEU A 320 -4.67 19.36 -6.69
CA LEU A 320 -4.15 20.32 -7.66
C LEU A 320 -3.37 21.49 -7.02
N PRO A 321 -3.80 22.10 -5.89
CA PRO A 321 -3.01 23.15 -5.24
C PRO A 321 -1.64 22.67 -4.77
N VAL A 322 -1.56 21.45 -4.22
CA VAL A 322 -0.30 20.86 -3.76
C VAL A 322 0.59 20.50 -4.96
N LEU A 323 0.02 20.01 -6.07
CA LEU A 323 0.76 19.75 -7.30
C LEU A 323 1.40 21.03 -7.86
N ILE A 324 0.65 22.14 -7.92
CA ILE A 324 1.18 23.43 -8.38
C ILE A 324 2.33 23.89 -7.48
N LEU A 325 2.15 23.82 -6.15
CA LEU A 325 3.20 24.17 -5.19
C LEU A 325 4.43 23.26 -5.34
N PHE A 326 4.23 21.96 -5.57
CA PHE A 326 5.31 21.02 -5.83
C PHE A 326 6.14 21.42 -7.05
N LEU A 327 5.49 21.74 -8.17
CA LEU A 327 6.15 22.19 -9.40
C LEU A 327 6.93 23.51 -9.17
N LEU A 328 6.35 24.46 -8.42
CA LEU A 328 7.06 25.68 -8.01
C LEU A 328 8.26 25.38 -7.10
N GLY A 329 8.16 24.36 -6.25
CA GLY A 329 9.25 23.84 -5.43
C GLY A 329 10.43 23.31 -6.24
N LEU A 330 10.17 22.65 -7.37
CA LEU A 330 11.23 22.22 -8.28
C LEU A 330 11.99 23.42 -8.86
N LEU A 331 11.30 24.52 -9.18
CA LEU A 331 11.95 25.77 -9.61
C LEU A 331 12.82 26.38 -8.49
N TYR A 332 12.44 26.21 -7.22
CA TYR A 332 13.25 26.64 -6.08
C TYR A 332 14.60 25.90 -6.05
N PHE A 333 14.62 24.60 -6.34
CA PHE A 333 15.84 23.79 -6.41
C PHE A 333 16.76 24.20 -7.55
N ILE A 334 16.22 24.43 -8.75
CA ILE A 334 17.01 24.84 -9.92
C ILE A 334 17.80 26.13 -9.66
N ARG A 335 17.26 27.04 -8.84
CA ARG A 335 17.94 28.29 -8.44
C ARG A 335 19.02 28.11 -7.38
N ARG A 336 19.06 26.98 -6.69
CA ARG A 336 19.94 26.73 -5.52
C ARG A 336 20.52 25.31 -5.51
N PRO A 337 21.14 24.83 -6.60
CA PRO A 337 21.60 23.45 -6.72
C PRO A 337 22.73 23.08 -5.74
N GLY A 338 23.39 24.06 -5.12
CA GLY A 338 24.47 23.84 -4.14
C GLY A 338 24.00 23.42 -2.73
N GLU A 339 22.72 23.62 -2.38
CA GLU A 339 22.21 23.27 -1.05
C GLU A 339 22.12 21.74 -0.90
N LYS A 340 22.94 21.16 0.00
CA LYS A 340 22.99 19.70 0.23
C LYS A 340 21.63 19.09 0.61
N SER A 341 20.84 19.77 1.43
CA SER A 341 19.47 19.32 1.75
C SER A 341 18.58 19.24 0.51
N LEU A 342 18.70 20.17 -0.43
CA LEU A 342 17.93 20.11 -1.68
C LEU A 342 18.44 19.01 -2.60
N GLN A 343 19.76 18.81 -2.70
CA GLN A 343 20.34 17.69 -3.45
C GLN A 343 19.82 16.34 -2.93
N PHE A 344 19.75 16.16 -1.61
CA PHE A 344 19.23 14.94 -1.01
C PHE A 344 17.73 14.73 -1.29
N VAL A 345 16.91 15.78 -1.13
CA VAL A 345 15.46 15.72 -1.40
C VAL A 345 15.18 15.47 -2.89
N PHE A 346 15.96 16.06 -3.79
CA PHE A 346 15.86 15.82 -5.23
C PHE A 346 16.29 14.40 -5.60
N ALA A 347 17.41 13.90 -5.06
CA ALA A 347 17.84 12.52 -5.27
C ALA A 347 16.77 11.53 -4.78
N TRP A 348 16.16 11.78 -3.62
CA TRP A 348 15.04 10.98 -3.12
C TRP A 348 13.88 10.97 -4.12
N LEU A 349 13.47 12.12 -4.65
CA LEU A 349 12.40 12.19 -5.67
C LEU A 349 12.69 11.30 -6.89
N LEU A 350 13.94 11.30 -7.37
CA LEU A 350 14.35 10.45 -8.49
C LEU A 350 14.40 8.96 -8.12
N LEU A 351 14.74 8.62 -6.88
CA LEU A 351 14.86 7.22 -6.45
C LEU A 351 13.52 6.59 -6.04
N ALA A 352 12.54 7.40 -5.66
CA ALA A 352 11.26 6.92 -5.15
C ALA A 352 10.46 6.00 -6.10
N PRO A 353 10.36 6.27 -7.42
CA PRO A 353 9.68 5.35 -8.35
C PRO A 353 10.56 4.18 -8.82
N LEU A 354 11.84 4.10 -8.43
CA LEU A 354 12.77 3.10 -8.97
C LEU A 354 12.32 1.66 -8.74
N ALA A 355 11.83 1.33 -7.54
CA ALA A 355 11.30 0.00 -7.25
C ALA A 355 10.04 -0.29 -8.08
N ALA A 356 9.23 0.75 -8.29
CA ALA A 356 7.94 0.66 -8.95
C ALA A 356 8.08 0.53 -10.49
N SER A 357 9.15 1.08 -11.07
CA SER A 357 9.42 1.00 -12.52
C SER A 357 9.87 -0.39 -12.98
N LEU A 358 10.36 -1.23 -12.07
CA LEU A 358 10.84 -2.59 -12.33
C LEU A 358 9.70 -3.64 -12.43
N THR A 359 8.45 -3.21 -12.58
CA THR A 359 7.26 -4.08 -12.50
C THR A 359 6.37 -3.96 -13.73
N VAL A 360 5.50 -4.95 -13.97
CA VAL A 360 4.62 -5.04 -15.15
C VAL A 360 3.41 -4.10 -15.17
N ASP A 361 2.84 -3.73 -14.00
CA ASP A 361 1.59 -2.92 -13.93
C ASP A 361 1.76 -1.50 -13.34
N PRO A 362 2.62 -0.63 -13.88
CA PRO A 362 2.62 0.79 -13.55
C PRO A 362 1.65 1.58 -14.47
N PRO A 363 1.19 2.76 -14.04
CA PRO A 363 1.56 3.44 -12.80
C PRO A 363 0.53 3.23 -11.68
N GLN A 364 0.86 2.40 -10.69
CA GLN A 364 0.03 2.23 -9.49
C GLN A 364 0.43 3.18 -8.36
N ALA A 365 -0.53 3.73 -7.62
CA ALA A 365 -0.27 4.75 -6.60
C ALA A 365 0.41 4.21 -5.31
N LEU A 366 0.39 2.90 -5.04
CA LEU A 366 0.94 2.35 -3.80
C LEU A 366 2.46 2.19 -3.84
N ARG A 367 3.01 1.60 -4.91
CA ARG A 367 4.45 1.30 -5.05
C ARG A 367 5.36 2.52 -4.92
N PRO A 368 5.08 3.70 -5.53
CA PRO A 368 5.94 4.87 -5.45
C PRO A 368 5.63 5.75 -4.22
N ASN A 369 4.99 5.20 -3.18
CA ASN A 369 4.67 5.98 -1.98
C ASN A 369 5.85 6.70 -1.28
N PRO A 370 7.15 6.33 -1.46
CA PRO A 370 8.23 7.17 -0.95
C PRO A 370 8.29 8.56 -1.63
N MET A 371 7.57 8.79 -2.74
CA MET A 371 7.42 10.11 -3.36
C MET A 371 6.63 11.09 -2.49
N ILE A 372 5.74 10.61 -1.62
CA ILE A 372 4.86 11.44 -0.78
C ILE A 372 5.64 12.49 0.03
N PRO A 373 6.63 12.13 0.89
CA PRO A 373 7.33 13.11 1.70
C PRO A 373 8.08 14.14 0.86
N VAL A 374 8.69 13.75 -0.26
CA VAL A 374 9.44 14.68 -1.11
C VAL A 374 8.53 15.62 -1.90
N ILE A 375 7.35 15.17 -2.33
CA ILE A 375 6.33 16.06 -2.92
C ILE A 375 5.92 17.12 -1.90
N VAL A 376 5.68 16.72 -0.63
CA VAL A 376 5.37 17.66 0.44
C VAL A 376 6.52 18.64 0.68
N LEU A 377 7.77 18.16 0.76
CA LEU A 377 8.94 19.02 0.99
C LEU A 377 9.12 20.05 -0.14
N PHE A 378 8.99 19.62 -1.40
CA PHE A 378 9.03 20.54 -2.53
C PHE A 378 7.83 21.48 -2.55
N ALA A 379 6.62 21.03 -2.25
CA ALA A 379 5.45 21.91 -2.16
C ALA A 379 5.66 23.05 -1.14
N VAL A 380 6.25 22.75 0.02
CA VAL A 380 6.62 23.77 1.00
C VAL A 380 7.66 24.75 0.47
N LEU A 381 8.67 24.28 -0.27
CA LEU A 381 9.64 25.16 -0.92
C LEU A 381 9.00 26.02 -2.04
N GLY A 382 7.96 25.50 -2.70
CA GLY A 382 7.13 26.28 -3.62
C GLY A 382 6.40 27.43 -2.93
N VAL A 383 5.88 27.18 -1.72
CA VAL A 383 5.33 28.25 -0.88
C VAL A 383 6.39 29.31 -0.60
N VAL A 384 7.61 28.91 -0.20
CA VAL A 384 8.71 29.86 0.03
C VAL A 384 8.98 30.71 -1.21
N LEU A 385 9.07 30.07 -2.37
CA LEU A 385 9.36 30.76 -3.63
C LEU A 385 8.31 31.82 -3.98
N VAL A 386 7.03 31.50 -3.76
CA VAL A 386 5.93 32.46 -3.94
C VAL A 386 6.08 33.61 -2.95
N MET A 387 6.31 33.31 -1.67
CA MET A 387 6.36 34.32 -0.61
C MET A 387 7.57 35.26 -0.71
N GLU A 388 8.71 34.81 -1.25
CA GLU A 388 9.92 35.64 -1.44
C GLU A 388 9.64 36.92 -2.27
N LYS A 389 8.62 36.91 -3.14
CA LYS A 389 8.30 38.02 -4.06
C LYS A 389 7.19 38.95 -3.60
N LEU A 390 6.53 38.69 -2.47
CA LEU A 390 5.29 39.37 -2.07
C LEU A 390 5.50 40.37 -0.93
N SER A 391 4.71 41.45 -0.92
CA SER A 391 4.62 42.36 0.22
C SER A 391 3.91 41.70 1.41
N ASN A 392 4.07 42.22 2.64
CA ASN A 392 3.50 41.59 3.85
C ASN A 392 1.97 41.43 3.82
N GLY A 393 1.24 42.38 3.25
CA GLY A 393 -0.21 42.27 3.08
C GLY A 393 -0.58 41.15 2.10
N LEU A 394 0.11 41.12 0.95
CA LEU A 394 -0.13 40.12 -0.09
C LEU A 394 0.29 38.71 0.34
N LYS A 395 1.37 38.56 1.12
CA LYS A 395 1.75 37.28 1.76
C LYS A 395 0.62 36.69 2.59
N THR A 396 -0.05 37.52 3.39
CA THR A 396 -1.16 37.07 4.24
C THR A 396 -2.34 36.59 3.39
N LEU A 397 -2.76 37.39 2.41
CA LEU A 397 -3.82 37.04 1.48
C LEU A 397 -3.50 35.74 0.71
N VAL A 398 -2.33 35.65 0.10
CA VAL A 398 -1.92 34.46 -0.68
C VAL A 398 -1.80 33.22 0.20
N SER A 399 -1.36 33.36 1.46
CA SER A 399 -1.33 32.22 2.40
C SER A 399 -2.73 31.74 2.76
N LEU A 400 -3.69 32.64 2.96
CA LEU A 400 -5.10 32.30 3.19
C LEU A 400 -5.71 31.64 1.96
N VAL A 401 -5.39 32.12 0.76
CA VAL A 401 -5.83 31.50 -0.52
C VAL A 401 -5.25 30.09 -0.64
N ILE A 402 -3.94 29.89 -0.43
CA ILE A 402 -3.32 28.55 -0.48
C ILE A 402 -3.97 27.62 0.54
N LEU A 403 -4.14 28.08 1.79
CA LEU A 403 -4.80 27.33 2.86
C LEU A 403 -6.21 26.92 2.46
N PHE A 404 -7.02 27.89 2.00
CA PHE A 404 -8.39 27.67 1.58
C PHE A 404 -8.47 26.72 0.38
N SER A 405 -7.62 26.87 -0.63
CA SER A 405 -7.59 26.00 -1.81
C SER A 405 -7.25 24.55 -1.45
N ILE A 406 -6.29 24.32 -0.54
CA ILE A 406 -5.95 22.96 -0.06
C ILE A 406 -7.15 22.36 0.69
N LEU A 407 -7.75 23.11 1.63
CA LEU A 407 -8.90 22.62 2.40
C LEU A 407 -10.12 22.36 1.52
N LEU A 408 -10.40 23.24 0.56
CA LEU A 408 -11.49 23.07 -0.40
C LEU A 408 -11.26 21.82 -1.27
N ASN A 409 -10.06 21.66 -1.83
CA ASN A 409 -9.72 20.49 -2.63
C ASN A 409 -9.86 19.19 -1.81
N PHE A 410 -9.36 19.18 -0.58
CA PHE A 410 -9.48 18.03 0.30
C PHE A 410 -10.93 17.76 0.72
N SER A 411 -11.75 18.79 0.93
CA SER A 411 -13.18 18.63 1.26
C SER A 411 -13.95 18.00 0.10
N LEU A 412 -13.68 18.45 -1.13
CA LEU A 412 -14.24 17.83 -2.35
C LEU A 412 -13.78 16.38 -2.50
N TYR A 413 -12.50 16.11 -2.18
CA TYR A 413 -11.96 14.77 -2.16
C TYR A 413 -12.66 13.87 -1.14
N LEU A 414 -12.90 14.35 0.10
CA LEU A 414 -13.60 13.60 1.13
C LEU A 414 -15.04 13.26 0.70
N ASN A 415 -15.74 14.20 0.08
CA ASN A 415 -17.07 13.93 -0.47
C ASN A 415 -17.03 12.79 -1.50
N ASN A 416 -16.06 12.80 -2.42
CA ASN A 416 -15.89 11.71 -3.36
C ASN A 416 -15.54 10.38 -2.65
N TYR A 417 -14.57 10.41 -1.73
CA TYR A 417 -14.07 9.25 -1.00
C TYR A 417 -15.13 8.56 -0.13
N PHE A 418 -16.00 9.32 0.54
CA PHE A 418 -17.01 8.75 1.45
C PHE A 418 -18.36 8.49 0.79
N VAL A 419 -18.68 9.14 -0.34
CA VAL A 419 -20.03 9.05 -0.94
C VAL A 419 -20.04 8.29 -2.26
N LEU A 420 -19.21 8.70 -3.21
CA LEU A 420 -19.25 8.16 -4.58
C LEU A 420 -18.36 6.92 -4.72
N TYR A 421 -17.12 7.01 -4.24
CA TYR A 421 -16.13 5.95 -4.32
C TYR A 421 -16.60 4.59 -3.76
N PRO A 422 -17.26 4.50 -2.58
CA PRO A 422 -17.76 3.24 -2.05
C PRO A 422 -18.81 2.59 -2.93
N LYS A 423 -19.66 3.38 -3.58
CA LYS A 423 -20.72 2.89 -4.48
C LYS A 423 -20.11 2.31 -5.74
N THR A 424 -19.27 3.11 -6.41
CA THR A 424 -18.70 2.79 -7.72
C THR A 424 -17.69 1.64 -7.67
N TYR A 425 -16.95 1.46 -6.57
CA TYR A 425 -15.85 0.49 -6.50
C TYR A 425 -16.07 -0.61 -5.45
N SER A 426 -17.32 -0.86 -5.04
CA SER A 426 -17.63 -1.92 -4.06
C SER A 426 -17.21 -3.32 -4.52
N GLU A 427 -17.31 -3.63 -5.81
CA GLU A 427 -16.80 -4.88 -6.39
C GLU A 427 -15.28 -5.01 -6.20
N SER A 428 -14.53 -3.94 -6.46
CA SER A 428 -13.07 -3.96 -6.26
C SER A 428 -12.68 -4.22 -4.81
N TRP A 429 -13.54 -3.91 -3.83
CA TRP A 429 -13.32 -4.19 -2.42
C TRP A 429 -13.88 -5.54 -1.97
N GLN A 430 -14.31 -6.39 -2.91
CA GLN A 430 -14.87 -7.71 -2.64
C GLN A 430 -16.05 -7.61 -1.65
N TYR A 431 -16.88 -6.58 -1.81
CA TYR A 431 -18.04 -6.35 -0.96
C TYR A 431 -19.04 -7.52 -1.05
N GLY A 432 -19.78 -7.76 0.03
CA GLY A 432 -20.80 -8.80 0.11
C GLY A 432 -20.41 -10.03 0.92
N TYR A 433 -19.10 -10.30 1.13
CA TYR A 433 -18.67 -11.46 1.93
C TYR A 433 -19.14 -11.39 3.39
N GLN A 434 -19.18 -10.21 4.00
CA GLN A 434 -19.68 -10.07 5.37
C GLN A 434 -21.16 -10.48 5.46
N GLU A 435 -22.00 -9.96 4.57
CA GLU A 435 -23.43 -10.30 4.52
C GLU A 435 -23.62 -11.77 4.16
N LEU A 436 -22.78 -12.31 3.27
CA LEU A 436 -22.81 -13.71 2.87
C LEU A 436 -22.62 -14.63 4.08
N TYR A 437 -21.52 -14.48 4.82
CA TYR A 437 -21.25 -15.37 5.96
C TYR A 437 -22.23 -15.17 7.11
N GLN A 438 -22.73 -13.94 7.32
CA GLN A 438 -23.83 -13.70 8.25
C GLN A 438 -25.11 -14.46 7.86
N TYR A 439 -25.44 -14.52 6.56
CA TYR A 439 -26.57 -15.29 6.07
C TYR A 439 -26.34 -16.80 6.25
N LEU A 440 -25.18 -17.32 5.82
CA LEU A 440 -24.86 -18.75 5.87
C LEU A 440 -24.86 -19.31 7.30
N ASN A 441 -24.40 -18.53 8.28
CA ASN A 441 -24.41 -18.95 9.69
C ASN A 441 -25.82 -19.22 10.26
N ASN A 442 -26.86 -18.67 9.64
CA ASN A 442 -28.24 -18.88 10.04
C ASN A 442 -28.90 -20.07 9.31
N GLN A 443 -28.22 -20.67 8.33
CA GLN A 443 -28.74 -21.78 7.53
C GLN A 443 -28.39 -23.12 8.17
N LYS A 444 -29.27 -23.64 9.04
CA LYS A 444 -29.07 -24.91 9.75
C LYS A 444 -29.50 -26.15 8.95
N ASP A 445 -30.34 -25.95 7.94
CA ASP A 445 -30.95 -27.04 7.15
C ASP A 445 -30.00 -27.59 6.07
N TYR A 446 -28.85 -26.94 5.88
CA TYR A 446 -27.88 -27.30 4.85
C TYR A 446 -26.58 -27.78 5.48
N HIS A 447 -26.06 -28.89 4.95
CA HIS A 447 -24.85 -29.53 5.49
C HIS A 447 -23.59 -29.23 4.69
N LYS A 448 -23.71 -28.67 3.48
CA LYS A 448 -22.59 -28.31 2.62
C LYS A 448 -22.80 -26.93 2.00
N PHE A 449 -21.72 -26.18 1.89
CA PHE A 449 -21.74 -24.83 1.31
C PHE A 449 -20.67 -24.75 0.22
N PHE A 450 -21.08 -24.55 -1.03
CA PHE A 450 -20.18 -24.37 -2.18
C PHE A 450 -20.05 -22.88 -2.49
N ILE A 451 -18.85 -22.32 -2.35
CA ILE A 451 -18.59 -20.90 -2.51
C ILE A 451 -17.64 -20.67 -3.68
N THR A 452 -18.08 -19.85 -4.63
CA THR A 452 -17.27 -19.44 -5.78
C THR A 452 -15.99 -18.68 -5.37
N LYS A 453 -14.88 -19.02 -6.04
CA LYS A 453 -13.59 -18.30 -5.98
C LYS A 453 -13.53 -17.09 -6.93
N ARG A 454 -14.65 -16.67 -7.55
CA ARG A 454 -14.70 -15.56 -8.53
C ARG A 454 -14.00 -14.29 -8.05
N TYR A 455 -14.30 -13.86 -6.83
CA TYR A 455 -13.69 -12.64 -6.27
C TYR A 455 -12.41 -12.92 -5.49
N GLY A 456 -11.74 -14.06 -5.70
CA GLY A 456 -10.47 -14.41 -5.07
C GLY A 456 -10.58 -15.58 -4.10
N GLU A 457 -10.15 -15.37 -2.86
CA GLU A 457 -9.97 -16.41 -1.84
C GLU A 457 -11.07 -16.34 -0.77
N PRO A 458 -12.27 -16.89 -1.03
CA PRO A 458 -13.41 -16.82 -0.10
C PRO A 458 -13.11 -17.40 1.28
N HIS A 459 -12.22 -18.38 1.37
CA HIS A 459 -11.88 -19.08 2.60
C HIS A 459 -11.33 -18.16 3.70
N ILE A 460 -10.58 -17.11 3.33
CA ILE A 460 -10.01 -16.19 4.32
C ILE A 460 -11.09 -15.28 4.91
N PHE A 461 -12.09 -14.90 4.09
CA PHE A 461 -13.26 -14.17 4.55
C PHE A 461 -14.12 -15.04 5.47
N TYR A 462 -14.29 -16.33 5.15
CA TYR A 462 -14.94 -17.30 6.03
C TYR A 462 -14.24 -17.33 7.40
N ALA A 463 -12.93 -17.50 7.41
CA ALA A 463 -12.13 -17.58 8.63
C ALA A 463 -12.22 -16.29 9.47
N PHE A 464 -12.18 -15.13 8.80
CA PHE A 464 -12.23 -13.83 9.46
C PHE A 464 -13.59 -13.46 10.03
N TYR A 465 -14.66 -13.53 9.23
CA TYR A 465 -15.99 -13.10 9.67
C TYR A 465 -16.60 -14.06 10.69
N ASN A 466 -16.22 -15.34 10.65
CA ASN A 466 -16.62 -16.32 11.65
C ASN A 466 -15.68 -16.43 12.85
N LYS A 467 -14.57 -15.67 12.84
CA LYS A 467 -13.51 -15.75 13.88
C LYS A 467 -13.11 -17.21 14.14
N LEU A 468 -12.91 -17.95 13.05
CA LEU A 468 -12.63 -19.37 13.08
C LEU A 468 -11.42 -19.65 13.98
N ASP A 469 -11.51 -20.71 14.79
CA ASP A 469 -10.37 -21.14 15.61
C ASP A 469 -9.20 -21.47 14.67
N PRO A 470 -8.02 -20.84 14.82
CA PRO A 470 -6.90 -21.05 13.92
C PRO A 470 -6.41 -22.49 13.84
N THR A 471 -6.66 -23.30 14.87
CA THR A 471 -6.37 -24.74 14.85
C THR A 471 -7.11 -25.47 13.73
N VAL A 472 -8.28 -24.99 13.30
CA VAL A 472 -9.06 -25.58 12.19
C VAL A 472 -8.33 -25.46 10.85
N LEU A 473 -7.68 -24.31 10.59
CA LEU A 473 -6.90 -24.11 9.37
C LEU A 473 -5.51 -24.76 9.45
N GLN A 474 -4.96 -24.89 10.65
CA GLN A 474 -3.68 -25.53 10.92
C GLN A 474 -3.77 -27.07 10.85
N ASP A 475 -4.97 -27.63 11.07
CA ASP A 475 -5.25 -29.06 10.97
C ASP A 475 -5.59 -29.46 9.53
N THR A 476 -4.67 -30.20 8.90
CA THR A 476 -4.82 -30.68 7.52
C THR A 476 -5.92 -31.71 7.33
N SER A 477 -6.45 -32.30 8.41
CA SER A 477 -7.60 -33.21 8.34
C SER A 477 -8.94 -32.47 8.17
N ARG A 478 -9.00 -31.21 8.65
CA ARG A 478 -10.19 -30.34 8.60
C ARG A 478 -10.13 -29.35 7.45
N SER A 479 -8.92 -28.96 7.04
CA SER A 479 -8.67 -27.96 6.01
C SER A 479 -7.81 -28.55 4.88
N LYS A 480 -8.42 -28.75 3.70
CA LYS A 480 -7.72 -29.27 2.51
C LYS A 480 -7.12 -28.10 1.72
N ARG A 481 -5.81 -27.93 1.86
CA ARG A 481 -5.03 -26.87 1.20
C ARG A 481 -3.81 -27.47 0.51
N PHE A 482 -3.45 -26.94 -0.65
CA PHE A 482 -2.33 -27.46 -1.44
C PHE A 482 -1.73 -26.37 -2.34
N TYR A 483 -0.55 -26.64 -2.88
CA TYR A 483 0.15 -25.75 -3.79
C TYR A 483 0.02 -26.28 -5.22
N GLN A 484 -0.49 -25.45 -6.12
CA GLN A 484 -0.62 -25.77 -7.55
C GLN A 484 -0.59 -24.47 -8.37
N SER A 485 0.05 -24.49 -9.53
CA SER A 485 0.09 -23.36 -10.46
C SER A 485 0.55 -22.04 -9.81
N GLU A 486 1.62 -22.11 -9.01
CA GLU A 486 2.18 -20.97 -8.26
C GLU A 486 1.21 -20.31 -7.26
N TRP A 487 0.26 -21.08 -6.74
CA TRP A 487 -0.77 -20.61 -5.83
C TRP A 487 -1.07 -21.64 -4.73
N TYR A 488 -1.25 -21.17 -3.49
CA TYR A 488 -1.71 -21.96 -2.36
C TYR A 488 -3.23 -21.91 -2.28
N TRP A 489 -3.87 -22.95 -2.80
CA TRP A 489 -5.32 -23.10 -2.85
C TRP A 489 -5.87 -23.65 -1.55
N THR A 490 -7.09 -23.22 -1.22
CA THR A 490 -7.92 -23.85 -0.19
C THR A 490 -9.18 -24.37 -0.86
N ASP A 491 -9.37 -25.70 -0.83
CA ASP A 491 -10.53 -26.35 -1.45
C ASP A 491 -11.65 -26.60 -0.46
N LYS A 492 -11.31 -26.86 0.79
CA LYS A 492 -12.28 -27.26 1.81
C LYS A 492 -11.84 -26.82 3.19
N ILE A 493 -12.79 -26.34 3.99
CA ILE A 493 -12.68 -26.20 5.44
C ILE A 493 -13.94 -26.77 6.05
N ASP A 494 -13.83 -27.87 6.78
CA ASP A 494 -14.96 -28.63 7.33
C ASP A 494 -16.05 -28.89 6.27
N ASN A 495 -17.19 -28.21 6.34
CA ASN A 495 -18.32 -28.35 5.42
C ASN A 495 -18.44 -27.24 4.35
N TYR A 496 -17.45 -26.34 4.29
CA TYR A 496 -17.35 -25.31 3.27
C TYR A 496 -16.40 -25.76 2.17
N TYR A 497 -16.86 -25.69 0.93
CA TYR A 497 -16.16 -26.08 -0.28
C TYR A 497 -15.96 -24.84 -1.16
N PHE A 498 -14.74 -24.60 -1.60
CA PHE A 498 -14.39 -23.43 -2.41
C PHE A 498 -14.10 -23.88 -3.85
N VAL A 499 -14.94 -23.46 -4.78
CA VAL A 499 -14.96 -23.95 -6.16
C VAL A 499 -14.63 -22.84 -7.14
N ASN A 500 -13.96 -23.16 -8.24
CA ASN A 500 -13.78 -22.18 -9.30
C ASN A 500 -15.11 -21.94 -10.01
N GLU A 501 -15.35 -20.69 -10.40
CA GLU A 501 -16.61 -20.33 -11.05
C GLU A 501 -16.83 -21.06 -12.37
N PHE A 502 -15.77 -21.26 -13.16
CA PHE A 502 -15.86 -21.95 -14.45
C PHE A 502 -16.17 -23.45 -14.33
N ASP A 503 -16.01 -24.03 -13.13
CA ASP A 503 -16.38 -25.43 -12.85
C ASP A 503 -17.86 -25.56 -12.43
N ILE A 504 -18.58 -24.45 -12.26
CA ILE A 504 -20.01 -24.43 -11.92
C ILE A 504 -20.82 -24.43 -13.23
N PRO A 505 -21.45 -25.55 -13.62
CA PRO A 505 -22.26 -25.62 -14.84
C PRO A 505 -23.59 -24.88 -14.66
N ILE A 506 -24.05 -24.25 -15.74
CA ILE A 506 -25.41 -23.69 -15.83
C ILE A 506 -26.47 -24.79 -16.06
N THR A 507 -26.07 -25.99 -16.46
CA THR A 507 -26.97 -27.14 -16.66
C THR A 507 -27.28 -27.83 -15.33
N LYS A 508 -28.04 -28.94 -15.37
CA LYS A 508 -28.37 -29.71 -14.17
C LYS A 508 -27.07 -30.16 -13.48
N ILE A 509 -26.95 -29.83 -12.20
CA ILE A 509 -25.80 -30.18 -11.37
C ILE A 509 -26.12 -31.26 -10.35
N GLU A 510 -25.29 -32.30 -10.28
CA GLU A 510 -25.40 -33.41 -9.29
C GLU A 510 -24.14 -33.53 -8.42
N SER A 511 -23.00 -33.05 -8.92
CA SER A 511 -21.73 -32.98 -8.20
C SER A 511 -20.88 -31.83 -8.73
N LEU A 512 -19.92 -31.38 -7.91
CA LEU A 512 -18.91 -30.37 -8.25
C LEU A 512 -17.53 -30.96 -8.06
N THR A 513 -16.62 -30.64 -8.98
CA THR A 513 -15.21 -31.01 -8.88
C THR A 513 -14.43 -29.87 -8.24
N LEU A 514 -13.66 -30.17 -7.20
CA LEU A 514 -12.74 -29.23 -6.58
C LEU A 514 -11.43 -29.13 -7.38
N GLU A 515 -10.62 -28.10 -7.16
CA GLU A 515 -9.33 -27.93 -7.86
C GLU A 515 -8.38 -29.11 -7.61
N SER A 516 -8.47 -29.75 -6.44
CA SER A 516 -7.76 -30.99 -6.10
C SER A 516 -8.25 -32.24 -6.85
N GLY A 517 -9.27 -32.12 -7.70
CA GLY A 517 -9.89 -33.23 -8.46
C GLY A 517 -10.91 -34.05 -7.67
N GLU A 518 -11.18 -33.70 -6.41
CA GLU A 518 -12.22 -34.36 -5.61
C GLU A 518 -13.62 -34.01 -6.11
N VAL A 519 -14.46 -35.02 -6.35
CA VAL A 519 -15.85 -34.83 -6.80
C VAL A 519 -16.78 -34.92 -5.59
N VAL A 520 -17.55 -33.86 -5.36
CA VAL A 520 -18.43 -33.71 -4.19
C VAL A 520 -19.89 -33.62 -4.64
N PRO A 521 -20.79 -34.50 -4.15
CA PRO A 521 -22.23 -34.42 -4.48
C PRO A 521 -22.87 -33.14 -3.95
N THR A 522 -23.74 -32.52 -4.76
CA THR A 522 -24.43 -31.24 -4.47
C THR A 522 -25.79 -31.40 -3.76
N LYS A 523 -26.20 -32.62 -3.43
CA LYS A 523 -27.42 -32.87 -2.67
C LYS A 523 -27.37 -32.20 -1.29
N ASP A 524 -28.48 -31.58 -0.88
CA ASP A 524 -28.70 -30.92 0.42
C ASP A 524 -27.61 -29.86 0.73
N SER A 525 -27.30 -29.03 -0.27
CA SER A 525 -26.25 -28.01 -0.22
C SER A 525 -26.75 -26.64 -0.65
N LEU A 526 -26.01 -25.59 -0.26
CA LEU A 526 -26.15 -24.25 -0.84
C LEU A 526 -25.01 -23.97 -1.80
N LEU A 527 -25.36 -23.38 -2.94
CA LEU A 527 -24.41 -22.87 -3.92
C LEU A 527 -24.39 -21.34 -3.88
N ILE A 528 -23.20 -20.78 -3.72
CA ILE A 528 -22.95 -19.35 -3.76
C ILE A 528 -22.14 -19.08 -5.02
N THR A 529 -22.75 -18.36 -5.96
CA THR A 529 -22.19 -18.12 -7.30
C THR A 529 -22.54 -16.71 -7.80
N THR A 530 -22.04 -16.29 -8.96
CA THR A 530 -22.49 -15.05 -9.61
C THR A 530 -23.69 -15.31 -10.53
N SER A 531 -24.31 -14.24 -11.03
CA SER A 531 -25.50 -14.32 -11.88
C SER A 531 -25.32 -15.13 -13.17
N GLY A 532 -24.09 -15.31 -13.66
CA GLY A 532 -23.82 -16.07 -14.88
C GLY A 532 -23.75 -17.59 -14.70
N HIS A 533 -23.74 -18.09 -13.46
CA HIS A 533 -23.38 -19.48 -13.14
C HIS A 533 -24.40 -20.16 -12.21
N VAL A 534 -25.68 -19.81 -12.33
CA VAL A 534 -26.76 -20.47 -11.58
C VAL A 534 -27.25 -21.71 -12.35
N PRO A 535 -27.13 -22.93 -11.81
CA PRO A 535 -27.63 -24.16 -12.44
C PRO A 535 -29.15 -24.14 -12.64
N VAL A 536 -29.65 -24.72 -13.74
CA VAL A 536 -31.11 -24.78 -14.03
C VAL A 536 -31.95 -25.50 -12.98
N ASN A 537 -31.34 -26.36 -12.15
CA ASN A 537 -32.00 -27.09 -11.07
C ASN A 537 -31.76 -26.49 -9.67
N ALA A 538 -31.13 -25.32 -9.59
CA ALA A 538 -30.94 -24.59 -8.33
C ALA A 538 -32.13 -23.66 -8.06
N ASN A 539 -32.46 -23.44 -6.78
CA ASN A 539 -33.56 -22.56 -6.39
C ASN A 539 -33.01 -21.34 -5.67
N VAL A 540 -33.08 -20.17 -6.30
CA VAL A 540 -32.53 -18.93 -5.74
C VAL A 540 -33.25 -18.56 -4.44
N LEU A 541 -32.50 -18.53 -3.35
CA LEU A 541 -32.99 -18.17 -2.02
C LEU A 541 -32.75 -16.69 -1.70
N LYS A 542 -31.58 -16.18 -2.09
CA LYS A 542 -31.17 -14.81 -1.78
C LYS A 542 -30.17 -14.27 -2.81
N THR A 543 -30.27 -12.97 -3.07
CA THR A 543 -29.29 -12.22 -3.85
C THR A 543 -28.66 -11.14 -2.97
N ILE A 544 -27.33 -11.05 -3.00
CA ILE A 544 -26.54 -9.98 -2.38
C ILE A 544 -26.02 -9.10 -3.50
N ASN A 545 -26.23 -7.79 -3.39
CA ASN A 545 -25.83 -6.82 -4.41
C ASN A 545 -24.63 -5.99 -3.95
N PHE A 546 -23.82 -5.57 -4.93
CA PHE A 546 -22.90 -4.46 -4.79
C PHE A 546 -23.67 -3.15 -4.56
N LEU A 547 -22.95 -2.11 -4.13
CA LEU A 547 -23.56 -0.83 -3.81
C LEU A 547 -24.00 -0.01 -5.03
N ASP A 548 -23.59 -0.41 -6.23
CA ASP A 548 -24.08 0.12 -7.50
C ASP A 548 -25.36 -0.59 -8.00
N GLY A 549 -25.84 -1.61 -7.27
CA GLY A 549 -27.02 -2.39 -7.58
C GLY A 549 -26.76 -3.64 -8.44
N SER A 550 -25.54 -3.85 -8.93
CA SER A 550 -25.17 -5.09 -9.62
C SER A 550 -25.09 -6.27 -8.64
N THR A 551 -25.29 -7.49 -9.13
CA THR A 551 -25.29 -8.69 -8.28
C THR A 551 -23.87 -9.11 -7.90
N ALA A 552 -23.62 -9.22 -6.60
CA ALA A 552 -22.37 -9.76 -6.05
C ALA A 552 -22.46 -11.28 -5.89
N PHE A 553 -23.49 -11.77 -5.19
CA PHE A 553 -23.68 -13.20 -4.96
C PHE A 553 -25.14 -13.60 -5.14
N ILE A 554 -25.34 -14.76 -5.72
CA ILE A 554 -26.61 -15.51 -5.72
C ILE A 554 -26.40 -16.73 -4.83
N ILE A 555 -27.31 -16.92 -3.88
CA ILE A 555 -27.36 -18.08 -2.98
C ILE A 555 -28.55 -18.93 -3.42
N ALA A 556 -28.27 -20.15 -3.88
CA ALA A 556 -29.25 -21.03 -4.52
C ALA A 556 -29.10 -22.51 -4.14
#